data_AF-A0A3D4FHT8-F1
#
_entry.id   AF-A0A3D4FHT8-F1
#
_cell.length_a   1.000
_cell.length_b   1.000
_cell.length_c   1.000
_cell.angle_alpha   90.00
_cell.angle_beta   90.00
_cell.angle_gamma   90.00
#
_symmetry.space_group_name_H-M   'P 1'
#
loop_
_entity.id
_entity.type
_entity.pdbx_description
1 polymer ?
#
loop_
_entity_poly.entity_id
_entity_poly.type
_entity_poly.pdbx_seq_one_letter_code
_entity_poly.pdbx_strand_id
1 'polypeptide(L)'
;MYITIFYILICIVFFCFGRKNYIKKAERLNNNISEFNDEILIRYNSLDEEDKIKFKKSLNELELIYFNDILQNNFKYSNNISSIQSYILHLEDIMKKLKLIKGE
;
A
#
# COMPACT_ATOMS: atom_id res chain seq x y z
N MET A 1 -8.86 -11.62 -44.67
CA MET A 1 -7.49 -11.69 -44.14
C MET A 1 -6.98 -10.33 -43.69
N TYR A 2 -6.92 -9.31 -44.56
CA TYR A 2 -6.44 -7.96 -44.20
C TYR A 2 -7.25 -7.26 -43.10
N ILE A 3 -8.58 -7.35 -43.16
CA ILE A 3 -9.48 -6.78 -42.14
C ILE A 3 -9.20 -7.41 -40.76
N THR A 4 -9.01 -8.73 -40.70
CA THR A 4 -8.67 -9.46 -39.47
C THR A 4 -7.32 -9.02 -38.90
N ILE A 5 -6.30 -8.87 -39.75
CA ILE A 5 -4.97 -8.39 -39.35
C ILE A 5 -5.04 -6.96 -38.80
N PHE A 6 -5.85 -6.10 -39.41
CA PHE A 6 -6.09 -4.73 -38.94
C PHE A 6 -6.72 -4.70 -37.53
N TYR A 7 -7.73 -5.52 -37.27
CA TYR A 7 -8.32 -5.63 -35.93
C TYR A 7 -7.32 -6.17 -34.89
N ILE A 8 -6.49 -7.14 -35.26
CA ILE A 8 -5.43 -7.66 -34.37
C ILE A 8 -4.45 -6.53 -34.00
N LEU A 9 -4.03 -5.71 -34.97
CA LEU A 9 -3.16 -4.57 -34.73
C LEU A 9 -3.80 -3.54 -33.78
N ILE A 10 -5.08 -3.24 -33.96
CA ILE A 10 -5.83 -2.36 -33.05
C ILE A 10 -5.82 -2.92 -31.63
N CYS A 11 -6.15 -4.21 -31.45
CA CYS A 11 -6.14 -4.86 -30.14
C CYS A 11 -4.77 -4.79 -29.45
N ILE A 12 -3.68 -4.99 -30.20
CA ILE A 12 -2.31 -4.89 -29.67
C ILE A 12 -2.03 -3.46 -29.19
N VAL A 13 -2.41 -2.44 -29.96
CA VAL A 13 -2.22 -1.04 -29.57
C VAL A 13 -2.98 -0.73 -28.28
N PHE A 14 -4.26 -1.07 -28.22
CA PHE A 14 -5.07 -0.86 -27.00
C PHE A 14 -4.51 -1.61 -25.79
N PHE A 15 -4.05 -2.84 -25.97
CA PHE A 15 -3.43 -3.62 -24.89
C PHE A 15 -2.15 -2.95 -24.38
N CYS A 16 -1.29 -2.45 -25.28
CA CYS A 16 -0.07 -1.73 -24.91
C CYS A 16 -0.37 -0.45 -24.11
N PHE A 17 -1.36 0.33 -24.53
CA PHE A 17 -1.79 1.52 -23.79
C PHE A 17 -2.39 1.16 -22.43
N GLY A 18 -3.25 0.14 -22.37
CA GLY A 18 -3.84 -0.37 -21.13
C GLY A 18 -2.77 -0.83 -20.13
N ARG A 19 -1.79 -1.60 -20.60
CA ARG A 19 -0.66 -2.06 -19.77
C ARG A 19 0.16 -0.90 -19.22
N LYS A 20 0.49 0.09 -20.05
CA LYS A 20 1.23 1.29 -19.60
C LYS A 20 0.46 2.07 -18.54
N ASN A 21 -0.86 2.23 -18.72
CA ASN A 21 -1.69 2.93 -17.74
C ASN A 21 -1.80 2.15 -16.42
N TYR A 22 -1.93 0.83 -16.49
CA TYR A 22 -1.95 -0.04 -15.31
C TYR A 22 -0.65 0.08 -14.49
N ILE A 23 0.51 0.01 -15.14
CA ILE A 23 1.82 0.17 -14.49
C ILE A 23 1.93 1.54 -13.82
N LYS A 24 1.61 2.62 -14.53
CA LYS A 24 1.62 3.98 -13.97
C LYS A 24 0.71 4.12 -12.75
N LYS A 25 -0.46 3.46 -12.76
CA LYS A 25 -1.37 3.47 -11.62
C LYS A 25 -0.79 2.72 -10.43
N ALA A 26 -0.16 1.56 -10.67
CA ALA A 26 0.54 0.81 -9.62
C ALA A 26 1.69 1.64 -9.00
N GLU A 27 2.52 2.29 -9.83
CA GLU A 27 3.59 3.19 -9.38
C GLU A 27 3.06 4.32 -8.48
N ARG A 28 1.98 5.01 -8.90
CA ARG A 28 1.36 6.06 -8.09
C ARG A 28 0.87 5.54 -6.74
N LEU A 29 0.24 4.38 -6.71
CA LEU A 29 -0.24 3.80 -5.45
C LEU A 29 0.91 3.38 -4.54
N ASN A 30 2.00 2.85 -5.09
CA ASN A 30 3.22 2.55 -4.33
C ASN A 30 3.83 3.81 -3.69
N ASN A 31 3.84 4.93 -4.41
CA ASN A 31 4.30 6.21 -3.85
C ASN A 31 3.41 6.67 -2.71
N ASN A 32 2.08 6.60 -2.88
CA ASN A 32 1.13 6.95 -1.81
C ASN A 32 1.30 6.04 -0.58
N ILE A 33 1.60 4.74 -0.78
CA ILE A 33 1.90 3.82 0.31
C ILE A 33 3.15 4.28 1.07
N SER A 34 4.20 4.69 0.36
CA SER A 34 5.43 5.20 1.00
C SER A 34 5.10 6.39 1.91
N GLU A 35 4.36 7.38 1.40
CA GLU A 35 3.95 8.54 2.19
C GLU A 35 3.10 8.14 3.41
N PHE A 36 2.21 7.15 3.24
CA PHE A 36 1.36 6.69 4.32
C PHE A 36 2.13 5.94 5.42
N ASN A 37 3.13 5.15 5.04
CA ASN A 37 4.03 4.47 5.97
C ASN A 37 4.84 5.48 6.78
N ASP A 38 5.35 6.52 6.13
CA ASP A 38 6.06 7.61 6.80
C ASP A 38 5.15 8.30 7.83
N GLU A 39 3.88 8.54 7.50
CA GLU A 39 2.91 9.12 8.44
C GLU A 39 2.68 8.21 9.66
N ILE A 40 2.55 6.90 9.45
CA ILE A 40 2.42 5.92 10.54
C ILE A 40 3.67 5.97 11.46
N LEU A 41 4.87 6.00 10.88
CA LEU A 41 6.13 6.09 11.63
C LEU A 41 6.22 7.37 12.44
N ILE A 42 5.92 8.52 11.83
CA ILE A 42 5.93 9.82 12.49
C ILE A 42 5.01 9.80 13.71
N ARG A 43 3.77 9.32 13.53
CA ARG A 43 2.79 9.26 14.62
C ARG A 43 3.19 8.27 15.71
N TYR A 44 3.67 7.09 15.35
CA TYR A 44 4.14 6.10 16.32
C TYR A 44 5.34 6.62 17.12
N ASN A 45 6.29 7.30 16.48
CA ASN A 45 7.45 7.88 17.15
C ASN A 45 7.07 9.05 18.07
N SER A 46 5.91 9.69 17.84
CA SER A 46 5.39 10.76 18.70
C SER A 46 4.69 10.26 19.97
N LEU A 47 4.39 8.95 20.06
CA LEU A 47 3.80 8.35 21.26
C LEU A 47 4.85 8.23 22.38
N ASP A 48 4.40 8.22 23.63
CA ASP A 48 5.22 7.85 24.77
C ASP A 48 5.43 6.33 24.84
N GLU A 49 6.30 5.87 25.74
CA GLU A 49 6.63 4.43 25.82
C GLU A 49 5.43 3.57 26.27
N GLU A 50 4.55 4.10 27.11
CA GLU A 50 3.35 3.39 27.55
C GLU A 50 2.35 3.20 26.40
N ASP A 51 2.09 4.25 25.62
CA ASP A 51 1.20 4.18 24.46
C ASP A 51 1.80 3.36 23.32
N LYS A 52 3.11 3.36 23.11
CA LYS A 52 3.78 2.46 22.16
C LYS A 52 3.55 0.99 22.52
N ILE A 53 3.64 0.64 23.80
CA ILE A 53 3.39 -0.72 24.28
C ILE A 53 1.91 -1.08 24.08
N LYS A 54 1.00 -0.17 24.44
CA LYS A 54 -0.45 -0.34 24.25
C LYS A 54 -0.80 -0.54 22.78
N PHE A 55 -0.17 0.23 21.89
CA PHE A 55 -0.35 0.14 20.45
C PHE A 55 0.08 -1.21 19.91
N LYS A 56 1.31 -1.64 20.21
CA LYS A 56 1.81 -2.95 19.76
C LYS A 56 0.93 -4.10 20.24
N LYS A 57 0.36 -4.02 21.45
CA LYS A 57 -0.58 -5.01 21.98
C LYS A 57 -1.97 -5.00 21.30
N SER A 58 -2.36 -3.88 20.68
CA SER A 58 -3.64 -3.75 19.98
C SER A 58 -3.63 -4.35 18.57
N LEU A 59 -2.44 -4.60 18.01
CA LEU A 59 -2.28 -5.17 16.68
C LEU A 59 -2.55 -6.68 16.70
N ASN A 60 -3.21 -7.18 15.67
CA ASN A 60 -3.27 -8.62 15.41
C ASN A 60 -1.96 -9.11 14.76
N GLU A 61 -1.82 -10.43 14.59
CA GLU A 61 -0.58 -11.02 14.05
C GLU A 61 -0.19 -10.47 12.67
N LEU A 62 -1.16 -10.31 11.76
CA LEU A 62 -0.91 -9.81 10.41
C LEU A 62 -0.53 -8.32 10.41
N GLU A 63 -1.26 -7.50 11.16
CA GLU A 63 -0.95 -6.08 11.33
C GLU A 63 0.41 -5.88 11.97
N LEU A 64 0.80 -6.74 12.92
CA LEU A 64 2.12 -6.68 13.56
C LEU A 64 3.23 -7.00 12.55
N ILE A 65 3.03 -7.99 11.67
CA ILE A 65 3.96 -8.28 10.58
C ILE A 65 4.13 -7.05 9.68
N TYR A 66 3.02 -6.48 9.21
CA TYR A 66 3.07 -5.30 8.36
C TYR A 66 3.71 -4.10 9.08
N PHE A 67 3.38 -3.88 10.35
CA PHE A 67 3.97 -2.80 11.14
C PHE A 67 5.47 -3.00 11.37
N ASN A 68 5.93 -4.23 11.59
CA ASN A 68 7.36 -4.52 11.68
C ASN A 68 8.08 -4.30 10.34
N ASP A 69 7.45 -4.67 9.22
CA ASP A 69 7.98 -4.34 7.90
C ASP A 69 8.11 -2.81 7.71
N ILE A 70 7.14 -2.03 8.24
CA ILE A 70 7.20 -0.56 8.27
C ILE A 70 8.43 -0.09 9.06
N LEU A 71 8.62 -0.59 10.28
CA LEU A 71 9.76 -0.19 11.12
C LEU A 71 11.12 -0.54 10.53
N GLN A 72 11.20 -1.61 9.73
CA GLN A 72 12.43 -2.08 9.10
C GLN A 72 12.68 -1.47 7.71
N ASN A 73 11.80 -0.59 7.23
CA ASN A 73 11.81 -0.08 5.85
C ASN A 73 11.81 -1.20 4.79
N ASN A 74 11.22 -2.36 5.09
CA ASN A 74 11.25 -3.55 4.23
C ASN A 74 9.96 -3.70 3.39
N PHE A 75 9.48 -2.58 2.84
CA PHE A 75 8.20 -2.54 2.13
C PHE A 75 8.25 -3.32 0.81
N LYS A 76 7.32 -4.25 0.65
CA LYS A 76 7.14 -4.98 -0.61
C LYS A 76 6.29 -4.15 -1.59
N TYR A 77 6.95 -3.32 -2.40
CA TYR A 77 6.30 -2.71 -3.55
C TYR A 77 5.83 -3.77 -4.53
N SER A 78 4.59 -3.64 -5.00
CA SER A 78 3.99 -4.60 -5.93
C SER A 78 3.65 -3.91 -7.24
N ASN A 79 3.75 -4.65 -8.34
CA ASN A 79 3.22 -4.21 -9.63
C ASN A 79 1.75 -4.60 -9.81
N ASN A 80 1.18 -5.35 -8.86
CA ASN A 80 -0.20 -5.78 -8.86
C ASN A 80 -1.04 -4.84 -7.98
N ILE A 81 -1.98 -4.13 -8.61
CA ILE A 81 -2.85 -3.16 -7.94
C ILE A 81 -3.67 -3.78 -6.81
N SER A 82 -4.15 -5.02 -6.97
CA SER A 82 -4.94 -5.69 -5.92
C SER A 82 -4.09 -5.97 -4.68
N SER A 83 -2.83 -6.38 -4.86
CA SER A 83 -1.90 -6.57 -3.75
C SER A 83 -1.60 -5.25 -3.03
N ILE A 84 -1.36 -4.18 -3.80
CA ILE A 84 -1.18 -2.82 -3.26
C ILE A 84 -2.41 -2.40 -2.44
N GLN A 85 -3.62 -2.57 -2.98
CA GLN A 85 -4.85 -2.20 -2.30
C GLN A 85 -5.06 -3.00 -1.01
N SER A 86 -4.79 -4.31 -1.02
CA SER A 86 -4.85 -5.13 0.19
C SER A 86 -3.88 -4.63 1.25
N TYR A 87 -2.67 -4.22 0.86
CA TYR A 87 -1.68 -3.66 1.77
C TYR A 87 -2.17 -2.35 2.40
N ILE A 88 -2.74 -1.44 1.59
CA ILE A 88 -3.31 -0.17 2.07
C ILE A 88 -4.39 -0.41 3.13
N LEU A 89 -5.26 -1.40 2.97
CA LEU A 89 -6.29 -1.71 3.96
C LEU A 89 -5.69 -2.08 5.33
N HIS A 90 -4.60 -2.84 5.34
CA HIS A 90 -3.91 -3.16 6.60
C HIS A 90 -3.26 -1.92 7.21
N LEU A 91 -2.68 -1.03 6.40
CA LEU A 91 -2.14 0.25 6.88
C LEU A 91 -3.24 1.14 7.47
N GLU A 92 -4.42 1.20 6.85
CA GLU A 92 -5.56 1.95 7.37
C GLU A 92 -6.00 1.44 8.74
N ASP A 93 -6.04 0.13 8.93
CA ASP A 93 -6.44 -0.45 10.23
C ASP A 93 -5.38 -0.20 11.31
N ILE A 94 -4.09 -0.32 10.97
CA ILE A 94 -2.98 0.08 11.84
C ILE A 94 -3.11 1.55 12.23
N MET A 95 -3.35 2.43 11.27
CA MET A 95 -3.50 3.87 11.49
C MET A 95 -4.71 4.21 12.37
N LYS A 96 -5.86 3.55 12.17
CA LYS A 96 -7.05 3.73 13.02
C LYS A 96 -6.72 3.40 14.48
N LYS A 97 -6.04 2.27 14.73
CA LYS A 97 -5.64 1.88 16.09
C LYS A 97 -4.65 2.86 16.71
N LEU A 98 -3.74 3.39 15.90
CA LEU A 98 -2.79 4.40 16.33
C LEU A 98 -3.50 5.70 16.79
N LYS A 99 -4.50 6.15 16.03
CA LYS A 99 -5.31 7.33 16.37
C LYS A 99 -6.11 7.14 17.66
N LEU A 100 -6.76 5.98 17.81
CA LEU A 100 -7.53 5.63 19.01
C LEU A 100 -6.69 5.68 20.29
N ILE A 101 -5.40 5.38 20.22
CA ILE A 101 -4.51 5.41 21.39
C ILE A 101 -4.14 6.84 21.78
N LYS A 102 -3.87 7.69 20.79
CA LYS A 102 -3.58 9.11 21.01
C LYS A 102 -4.83 9.93 21.39
N GLY A 103 -6.02 9.34 21.32
CA GLY A 103 -7.29 10.02 21.58
C GLY A 103 -7.74 10.95 20.45
N GLU A 104 -7.24 10.71 19.23
CA GLU A 104 -7.67 11.37 17.98
C GLU A 104 -8.75 10.54 17.26
#